data_AF-K8MR68-F1
#
_entry.id   AF-K8MR68-F1
#
_cell.length_a   1.000
_cell.length_b   1.000
_cell.length_c   1.000
_cell.angle_alpha   90.00
_cell.angle_beta   90.00
_cell.angle_gamma   90.00
#
_symmetry.space_group_name_H-M   'P 1'
#
loop_
_entity.id
_entity.type
_entity.pdbx_description
1 polymer ?
#
loop_
_entity_poly.entity_id
_entity_poly.type
_entity_poly.pdbx_seq_one_letter_code
_entity_poly.pdbx_strand_id
1 'polypeptide(L)'
;MSQYPILNQITQTHNENYINQLFEELVSLNIKAMEEAKRRQSRQITWVPIKQLQEATGWGRTKLEEWRDQGKFQFQQSGKGGKYLYNLEDVQRFCRSLQK
;
A
#
# COMPACT_ATOMS: atom_id res chain seq x y z
N MET A 1 18.45 4.71 -28.43
CA MET A 1 17.97 3.35 -28.12
C MET A 1 16.49 3.43 -27.84
N SER A 2 15.65 2.78 -28.64
CA SER A 2 14.20 2.80 -28.42
C SER A 2 13.83 2.01 -27.17
N GLN A 3 13.04 2.61 -26.29
CA GLN A 3 12.79 2.17 -24.92
C GLN A 3 12.20 0.75 -24.82
N TYR A 4 11.60 0.21 -25.89
CA TYR A 4 10.98 -1.11 -25.92
C TYR A 4 11.18 -1.82 -27.28
N PRO A 5 12.35 -2.45 -27.53
CA PRO A 5 12.68 -3.03 -28.83
C PRO A 5 11.73 -4.14 -29.29
N ILE A 6 11.20 -4.94 -28.34
CA ILE A 6 10.27 -6.04 -28.62
C ILE A 6 8.90 -5.52 -29.04
N LEU A 7 8.38 -4.50 -28.34
CA LEU A 7 7.09 -3.89 -28.68
C LEU A 7 7.13 -3.23 -30.06
N ASN A 8 8.23 -2.55 -30.37
CA ASN A 8 8.44 -1.93 -31.68
C ASN A 8 8.45 -2.96 -32.81
N GLN A 9 9.07 -4.11 -32.59
CA GLN A 9 9.10 -5.19 -33.58
C GLN A 9 7.68 -5.74 -33.82
N ILE A 10 6.89 -5.94 -32.77
CA ILE A 10 5.49 -6.41 -32.86
C ILE A 10 4.61 -5.42 -33.63
N THR A 11 4.77 -4.11 -33.39
CA THR A 11 4.02 -3.08 -34.13
C THR A 11 4.36 -3.01 -35.62
N GLN A 12 5.54 -3.47 -36.01
CA GLN A 12 6.01 -3.45 -37.40
C GLN A 12 5.68 -4.73 -38.17
N THR A 13 5.48 -5.85 -37.47
CA THR A 13 5.27 -7.17 -38.10
C THR A 13 3.82 -7.66 -38.05
N HIS A 14 2.95 -7.05 -37.24
CA HIS A 14 1.58 -7.53 -37.02
C HIS A 14 0.55 -6.46 -37.35
N ASN A 15 -0.68 -6.90 -37.66
CA ASN A 15 -1.78 -6.02 -38.06
C ASN A 15 -2.43 -5.34 -36.83
N GLU A 16 -3.10 -4.21 -37.06
CA GLU A 16 -3.67 -3.37 -36.00
C GLU A 16 -4.63 -4.14 -35.08
N ASN A 17 -5.43 -5.07 -35.63
CA ASN A 17 -6.33 -5.89 -34.81
C ASN A 17 -5.59 -6.79 -33.81
N TYR A 18 -4.48 -7.41 -34.21
CA TYR A 18 -3.66 -8.21 -33.31
C TYR A 18 -2.99 -7.34 -32.25
N ILE A 19 -2.49 -6.17 -32.64
CA ILE A 19 -1.86 -5.22 -31.72
C ILE A 19 -2.87 -4.72 -30.67
N ASN A 20 -4.11 -4.44 -31.07
CA ASN A 20 -5.17 -4.00 -30.15
C ASN A 20 -5.52 -5.10 -29.14
N GLN A 21 -5.67 -6.35 -29.57
CA GLN A 21 -5.92 -7.49 -28.68
C GLN A 21 -4.77 -7.71 -27.69
N LEU A 22 -3.53 -7.67 -28.18
CA LEU A 22 -2.33 -7.79 -27.35
C LEU A 22 -2.25 -6.65 -26.30
N PHE A 23 -2.61 -5.43 -26.70
CA PHE A 23 -2.66 -4.29 -25.79
C PHE A 23 -3.71 -4.48 -24.70
N GLU A 24 -4.92 -4.93 -25.03
CA GLU A 24 -5.97 -5.21 -24.05
C GLU A 24 -5.55 -6.31 -23.06
N GLU A 25 -4.91 -7.38 -23.55
CA GLU A 25 -4.36 -8.43 -22.68
C GLU A 25 -3.26 -7.91 -21.75
N LEU A 26 -2.34 -7.10 -22.27
CA LEU A 26 -1.28 -6.47 -21.47
C LEU A 26 -1.85 -5.53 -20.41
N VAL A 27 -2.87 -4.74 -20.74
CA VAL A 27 -3.56 -3.86 -19.80
C VAL A 27 -4.24 -4.69 -18.71
N SER A 28 -4.95 -5.75 -19.09
CA SER A 28 -5.62 -6.66 -18.16
C SER A 28 -4.62 -7.34 -17.21
N LEU A 29 -3.49 -7.80 -17.72
CA LEU A 29 -2.40 -8.38 -16.91
C LEU A 29 -1.79 -7.34 -15.97
N ASN A 30 -1.59 -6.11 -16.42
CA ASN A 30 -1.06 -5.03 -15.59
C ASN A 30 -2.03 -4.69 -14.44
N ILE A 31 -3.32 -4.58 -14.73
CA ILE A 31 -4.36 -4.36 -13.70
C ILE A 31 -4.29 -5.47 -12.64
N LYS A 32 -4.25 -6.74 -13.06
CA LYS A 32 -4.14 -7.88 -12.13
C LYS A 32 -2.84 -7.84 -11.33
N ALA A 33 -1.71 -7.52 -11.96
CA ALA A 33 -0.42 -7.40 -11.28
C ALA A 33 -0.43 -6.26 -10.24
N MET A 34 -1.06 -5.12 -10.56
CA MET A 34 -1.21 -3.98 -9.66
C MET A 34 -2.18 -4.29 -8.51
N GLU A 35 -3.27 -5.00 -8.75
CA GLU A 35 -4.17 -5.47 -7.71
C GLU A 35 -3.48 -6.46 -6.77
N GLU A 36 -2.72 -7.40 -7.30
CA GLU A 36 -1.95 -8.36 -6.51
C GLU A 36 -0.81 -7.67 -5.75
N ALA A 37 -0.12 -6.69 -6.34
CA ALA A 37 0.86 -5.86 -5.65
C ALA A 37 0.22 -5.07 -4.50
N LYS A 38 -0.95 -4.46 -4.72
CA LYS A 38 -1.73 -3.80 -3.66
C LYS A 38 -2.17 -4.77 -2.57
N ARG A 39 -2.61 -5.98 -2.92
CA ARG A 39 -2.96 -7.04 -1.95
C ARG A 39 -1.76 -7.50 -1.13
N ARG A 40 -0.59 -7.62 -1.75
CA ARG A 40 0.66 -7.98 -1.05
C ARG A 40 1.12 -6.85 -0.14
N GLN A 41 1.01 -5.61 -0.59
CA GLN A 41 1.30 -4.42 0.22
C GLN A 41 0.34 -4.31 1.41
N SER A 42 -0.97 -4.52 1.21
CA SER A 42 -1.96 -4.48 2.30
C SER A 42 -1.84 -5.64 3.31
N ARG A 43 -0.96 -6.62 3.04
CA ARG A 43 -0.62 -7.69 3.98
C ARG A 43 0.67 -7.38 4.73
N GLN A 44 1.41 -6.35 4.32
CA GLN A 44 2.68 -5.97 4.93
C GLN A 44 2.41 -5.03 6.10
N ILE A 45 2.28 -5.62 7.30
CA ILE A 45 2.09 -4.85 8.53
C ILE A 45 3.30 -3.95 8.75
N THR A 46 3.10 -2.65 8.54
CA THR A 46 4.15 -1.64 8.75
C THR A 46 4.10 -1.19 10.20
N TRP A 47 5.09 -1.65 10.96
CA TRP A 47 5.27 -1.29 12.36
C TRP A 47 6.06 -0.01 12.50
N VAL A 48 5.42 1.07 12.92
CA VAL A 48 6.05 2.40 13.04
C VAL A 48 6.06 2.92 14.48
N PRO A 49 7.06 3.72 14.87
CA PRO A 49 7.04 4.41 16.15
C PRO A 49 5.99 5.54 16.16
N ILE A 50 5.61 6.00 17.36
CA ILE A 50 4.55 7.00 17.52
C ILE A 50 4.80 8.31 16.75
N LYS A 51 6.07 8.74 16.58
CA LYS A 51 6.39 9.96 15.82
C LYS A 51 5.93 9.88 14.37
N GLN A 52 6.23 8.76 13.69
CA GLN A 52 5.78 8.54 12.31
C GLN A 52 4.26 8.38 12.25
N LEU A 53 3.64 7.81 13.29
CA LEU A 53 2.19 7.71 13.41
C LEU A 53 1.53 9.10 13.47
N GLN A 54 2.11 10.03 14.22
CA GLN A 54 1.64 11.42 14.29
C GLN A 54 1.74 12.12 12.94
N GLU A 55 2.87 11.97 12.25
CA GLU A 55 3.07 12.55 10.90
C GLU A 55 2.08 11.97 9.88
N ALA A 56 1.84 10.66 9.92
CA ALA A 56 0.98 9.98 8.94
C ALA A 56 -0.52 10.16 9.19
N THR A 57 -0.93 10.47 10.42
CA THR A 57 -2.36 10.56 10.80
C THR A 57 -2.81 11.98 11.12
N GLY A 58 -1.87 12.89 11.41
CA GLY A 58 -2.16 14.27 11.83
C GLY A 58 -2.68 14.40 13.27
N TRP A 59 -2.84 13.28 13.99
CA TRP A 59 -3.35 13.29 15.37
C TRP A 59 -2.22 13.49 16.39
N GLY A 60 -2.55 14.18 17.49
CA GLY A 60 -1.64 14.38 18.61
C GLY A 60 -1.31 13.08 19.35
N ARG A 61 -0.09 13.01 19.90
CA ARG A 61 0.42 11.85 20.64
C ARG A 61 -0.53 11.33 21.71
N THR A 62 -1.08 12.21 22.53
CA THR A 62 -1.96 11.85 23.64
C THR A 62 -3.19 11.08 23.18
N LYS A 63 -3.85 11.54 22.10
CA LYS A 63 -5.02 10.84 21.53
C LYS A 63 -4.66 9.46 20.98
N LEU A 64 -3.50 9.34 20.33
CA LEU A 64 -3.01 8.06 19.82
C LEU A 64 -2.68 7.10 20.97
N GLU A 65 -2.09 7.57 22.08
CA GLU A 65 -1.83 6.74 23.25
C GLU A 65 -3.13 6.32 23.96
N GLU A 66 -4.12 7.21 24.08
CA GLU A 66 -5.44 6.87 24.63
C GLU A 66 -6.15 5.79 23.80
N TRP A 67 -6.15 5.90 22.47
CA TRP A 67 -6.78 4.90 21.60
C TRP A 67 -6.02 3.58 21.59
N ARG A 68 -4.70 3.60 21.77
CA ARG A 68 -3.90 2.40 22.02
C ARG A 68 -4.36 1.71 23.30
N ASP A 69 -4.49 2.46 24.40
CA ASP A 69 -4.87 1.92 25.70
C ASP A 69 -6.32 1.39 25.71
N GLN A 70 -7.16 1.91 24.82
CA GLN A 70 -8.50 1.38 24.53
C GLN A 70 -8.52 0.19 23.56
N GLY A 71 -7.36 -0.25 23.05
CA GLY A 71 -7.25 -1.38 22.12
C GLY A 71 -7.87 -1.12 20.74
N LYS A 72 -7.92 0.13 20.27
CA LYS A 72 -8.56 0.50 19.00
C LYS A 72 -7.80 0.05 17.74
N PHE A 73 -6.52 -0.26 17.89
CA PHE A 73 -5.65 -0.73 16.81
C PHE A 73 -4.51 -1.58 17.37
N GLN A 74 -3.87 -2.33 16.48
CA GLN A 74 -2.74 -3.19 16.81
C GLN A 74 -1.48 -2.40 17.18
N PHE A 75 -0.86 -2.81 18.28
CA PHE A 75 0.45 -2.33 18.72
C PHE A 75 1.29 -3.50 19.22
N GLN A 76 2.61 -3.35 19.16
CA GLN A 76 3.55 -4.29 19.74
C GLN A 76 4.65 -3.55 20.49
N GLN A 77 5.21 -4.18 21.52
CA GLN A 77 6.35 -3.62 22.23
C GLN A 77 7.64 -4.24 21.67
N SER A 78 8.63 -3.40 21.35
CA SER A 78 9.95 -3.87 20.93
C SER A 78 10.74 -4.42 22.13
N GLY A 79 10.34 -5.59 22.65
CA GLY A 79 10.96 -6.25 23.81
C GLY A 79 10.48 -5.75 25.18
N LYS A 80 10.91 -6.42 26.26
CA LYS A 80 10.56 -6.06 27.65
C LYS A 80 11.05 -4.64 27.97
N GLY A 81 10.13 -3.69 28.12
CA GLY A 81 10.43 -2.28 28.41
C GLY A 81 10.78 -1.42 27.19
N GLY A 82 10.66 -1.95 25.98
CA GLY A 82 10.96 -1.23 24.74
C GLY A 82 9.88 -0.23 24.33
N LYS A 83 10.20 0.56 23.29
CA LYS A 83 9.26 1.50 22.66
C LYS A 83 8.11 0.74 21.99
N TYR A 84 6.92 1.34 22.04
CA TYR A 84 5.76 0.83 21.31
C TYR A 84 5.89 1.11 19.82
N LEU A 85 5.60 0.09 19.03
CA LEU A 85 5.39 0.15 17.59
C LEU A 85 3.92 -0.08 17.30
N TYR A 86 3.43 0.60 16.27
CA TYR A 86 2.02 0.67 15.93
C TYR A 86 1.84 0.19 14.50
N ASN A 87 0.77 -0.56 14.24
CA ASN A 87 0.39 -0.93 12.89
C ASN A 87 -0.16 0.33 12.19
N LEU A 88 0.63 0.89 11.27
CA LEU A 88 0.27 2.13 10.59
C LEU A 88 -1.06 2.02 9.84
N GLU A 89 -1.29 0.90 9.15
CA GLU A 89 -2.47 0.69 8.32
C GLU A 89 -3.74 0.60 9.18
N ASP A 90 -3.66 -0.10 10.31
CA ASP A 90 -4.78 -0.27 11.24
C ASP A 90 -5.15 1.05 11.94
N VAL A 91 -4.14 1.82 12.34
CA VAL A 91 -4.34 3.16 12.91
C VAL A 91 -4.94 4.10 11.87
N GLN A 92 -4.44 4.10 10.63
CA GLN A 92 -5.01 4.92 9.55
C GLN A 92 -6.46 4.53 9.24
N ARG A 93 -6.78 3.22 9.23
CA ARG A 93 -8.15 2.73 9.06
C ARG A 93 -9.07 3.26 10.16
N PHE A 94 -8.64 3.20 11.42
CA PHE A 94 -9.38 3.74 12.55
C PHE A 94 -9.53 5.27 12.46
N CYS A 95 -8.46 5.99 12.10
CA CYS A 95 -8.52 7.45 11.94
C CYS A 95 -9.53 7.85 10.84
N ARG A 96 -9.60 7.10 9.73
CA ARG A 96 -10.61 7.33 8.68
C ARG A 96 -12.03 7.05 9.15
N SER A 97 -12.25 6.09 10.05
CA SER A 97 -13.59 5.83 10.59
C SER A 97 -14.08 6.93 11.53
N LEU A 98 -13.17 7.76 12.07
CA LEU A 98 -13.50 8.91 12.91
C LEU A 98 -13.77 10.21 12.12
N GLN A 99 -13.39 10.26 10.84
CA GLN A 99 -13.57 11.43 9.96
C GLN A 99 -14.90 11.41 9.19
N LYS A 100 -15.83 10.52 9.56
CA LYS A 100 -17.22 10.49 9.06
C LYS A 100 -18.12 11.37 9.91
#